data_AF-A0A1E4L709-F1
#
_entry.id   AF-A0A1E4L709-F1
#
_cell.length_a   1.000
_cell.length_b   1.000
_cell.length_c   1.000
_cell.angle_alpha   90.00
_cell.angle_beta   90.00
_cell.angle_gamma   90.00
#
_symmetry.space_group_name_H-M   'P 1'
#
loop_
_entity.id
_entity.type
_entity.pdbx_description
1 polymer ?
#
loop_
_entity_poly.entity_id
_entity_poly.type
_entity_poly.pdbx_seq_one_letter_code
_entity_poly.pdbx_strand_id
1 'polypeptide(L)'
;MGWGIVASVMCAHAGAIDVSFQPNAAEMLRMPPYCQVRFNAPSTSPEWKSWQNQIGVNFIDIHHYCAALNYVNRYWGARDARERSYYLERAIGNYDYMVKAEKPDFALRAELYSNRGEVFKLMGRPGEAVKDFNHALSINPRLLKPYLQIADVHVAGKSTTRALETVTEGLRQLPDSKALQRRYLELGGKKPFPEPIVTQATETVTPQAAAVTQAPEAVVEPGPDHAAPSVSEPTKATEPQPAIGTPNNPYCRFCPPE
;
A
#
# COMPACT_ATOMS: atom_id res chain seq x y z
N MET A 1 30.83 -37.32 58.66
CA MET A 1 29.88 -37.93 57.70
C MET A 1 28.85 -36.87 57.35
N GLY A 2 28.92 -36.30 56.14
CA GLY A 2 27.98 -35.28 55.69
C GLY A 2 27.93 -35.29 54.17
N TRP A 3 26.81 -35.77 53.62
CA TRP A 3 26.49 -35.70 52.20
C TRP A 3 25.24 -34.84 52.08
N GLY A 4 25.41 -33.61 51.62
CA GLY A 4 24.32 -32.73 51.19
C GLY A 4 24.39 -32.58 49.68
N ILE A 5 23.44 -33.20 48.97
CA ILE A 5 23.28 -33.04 47.52
C ILE A 5 22.48 -31.74 47.31
N VAL A 6 23.13 -30.71 46.76
CA VAL A 6 22.44 -29.51 46.29
C VAL A 6 22.02 -29.76 44.85
N ALA A 7 20.73 -30.04 44.64
CA ALA A 7 20.15 -30.13 43.32
C ALA A 7 19.96 -28.72 42.76
N SER A 8 20.87 -28.29 41.88
CA SER A 8 20.71 -27.07 41.09
C SER A 8 19.63 -27.30 40.03
N VAL A 9 18.43 -26.76 40.26
CA VAL A 9 17.39 -26.68 39.23
C VAL A 9 17.80 -25.58 38.25
N MET A 10 18.35 -25.97 37.10
CA MET A 10 18.47 -25.07 35.95
C MET A 10 17.11 -25.00 35.24
N CYS A 11 16.39 -23.89 35.41
CA CYS A 11 15.25 -23.56 34.56
C CYS A 11 15.75 -23.19 33.16
N ALA A 12 15.72 -24.15 32.23
CA ALA A 12 15.87 -23.89 30.81
C ALA A 12 14.67 -23.08 30.30
N HIS A 13 14.87 -21.78 30.06
CA HIS A 13 13.91 -20.97 29.32
C HIS A 13 14.07 -21.31 27.84
N ALA A 14 13.24 -22.24 27.34
CA ALA A 14 13.04 -22.39 25.91
C ALA A 14 12.52 -21.05 25.37
N GLY A 15 13.35 -20.33 24.62
CA GLY A 15 12.98 -19.07 23.98
C GLY A 15 11.85 -19.32 23.00
N ALA A 16 10.61 -18.98 23.39
CA ALA A 16 9.52 -18.89 22.45
C ALA A 16 9.91 -17.81 21.42
N ILE A 17 10.03 -18.19 20.15
CA ILE A 17 10.20 -17.23 19.07
C ILE A 17 8.96 -16.34 19.08
N ASP A 18 9.14 -15.04 19.32
CA ASP A 18 8.07 -14.06 19.27
C ASP A 18 7.59 -13.93 17.81
N VAL A 19 6.63 -14.79 17.44
CA VAL A 19 5.98 -14.81 16.12
C VAL A 19 4.98 -13.65 15.95
N SER A 20 4.87 -12.72 16.91
CA SER A 20 3.93 -11.59 16.82
C SER A 20 4.20 -10.66 15.64
N PHE A 21 5.37 -10.74 14.99
CA PHE A 21 5.67 -10.01 13.77
C PHE A 21 4.91 -10.53 12.53
N GLN A 22 4.62 -11.83 12.48
CA GLN A 22 4.00 -12.44 11.31
C GLN A 22 2.51 -12.08 11.25
N PRO A 23 1.98 -11.70 10.06
CA PRO A 23 0.55 -11.58 9.87
C PRO A 23 -0.15 -12.93 10.07
N ASN A 24 -1.26 -12.95 10.81
CA ASN A 24 -2.11 -14.14 10.86
C ASN A 24 -2.89 -14.32 9.55
N ALA A 25 -3.60 -15.44 9.38
CA ALA A 25 -4.31 -15.74 8.14
C ALA A 25 -5.31 -14.63 7.72
N ALA A 26 -6.06 -14.05 8.67
CA ALA A 26 -7.02 -12.99 8.37
C ALA A 26 -6.33 -11.66 8.03
N GLU A 27 -5.20 -11.35 8.68
CA GLU A 27 -4.37 -10.19 8.35
C GLU A 27 -3.76 -10.34 6.95
N MET A 28 -3.26 -11.54 6.63
CA MET A 28 -2.64 -11.84 5.34
C MET A 28 -3.56 -11.58 4.15
N LEU A 29 -4.85 -11.92 4.27
CA LEU A 29 -5.85 -11.65 3.24
C LEU A 29 -6.04 -10.15 2.92
N ARG A 30 -5.66 -9.27 3.85
CA ARG A 30 -5.76 -7.81 3.70
C ARG A 30 -4.43 -7.17 3.31
N MET A 31 -3.35 -7.95 3.25
CA MET A 31 -2.04 -7.45 2.87
C MET A 31 -1.97 -7.25 1.35
N PRO A 32 -1.17 -6.28 0.86
CA PRO A 32 -0.89 -6.17 -0.56
C PRO A 32 -0.34 -7.48 -1.14
N PRO A 33 -0.60 -7.82 -2.42
CA PRO A 33 -0.17 -9.08 -3.02
C PRO A 33 1.33 -9.37 -2.87
N TYR A 34 2.19 -8.35 -3.03
CA TYR A 34 3.63 -8.50 -2.83
C TYR A 34 4.02 -8.90 -1.40
N CYS A 35 3.25 -8.46 -0.40
CA CYS A 35 3.45 -8.87 0.99
C CYS A 35 2.98 -10.30 1.23
N GLN A 36 1.86 -10.71 0.62
CA GLN A 36 1.38 -12.09 0.69
C GLN A 36 2.44 -13.05 0.13
N VAL A 37 2.98 -12.74 -1.05
CA VAL A 37 4.06 -13.54 -1.66
C VAL A 37 5.30 -13.52 -0.78
N ARG A 38 5.69 -12.36 -0.24
CA ARG A 38 6.89 -12.26 0.60
C ARG A 38 6.85 -13.19 1.82
N PHE A 39 5.67 -13.39 2.42
CA PHE A 39 5.52 -14.23 3.62
C PHE A 39 5.20 -15.70 3.31
N ASN A 40 4.51 -15.98 2.19
CA ASN A 40 3.98 -17.33 1.92
C ASN A 40 4.73 -18.10 0.83
N ALA A 41 5.52 -17.44 -0.03
CA ALA A 41 6.23 -18.09 -1.13
C ALA A 41 7.74 -18.20 -0.84
N PRO A 42 8.39 -19.33 -1.21
CA PRO A 42 9.84 -19.44 -1.13
C PRO A 42 10.50 -18.51 -2.17
N SER A 43 11.70 -18.01 -1.87
CA SER A 43 12.43 -17.10 -2.77
C SER A 43 12.81 -17.71 -4.13
N THR A 44 12.69 -19.03 -4.26
CA THR A 44 12.91 -19.75 -5.51
C THR A 44 11.72 -19.72 -6.46
N SER A 45 10.52 -19.36 -5.97
CA SER A 45 9.28 -19.43 -6.75
C SER A 45 9.22 -18.37 -7.87
N PRO A 46 8.51 -18.63 -8.97
CA PRO A 46 8.31 -17.65 -10.04
C PRO A 46 7.62 -16.36 -9.57
N GLU A 47 6.64 -16.47 -8.68
CA GLU A 47 5.87 -15.33 -8.16
C GLU A 47 6.75 -14.44 -7.29
N TRP A 48 7.59 -15.05 -6.45
CA TRP A 48 8.54 -14.30 -5.63
C TRP A 48 9.54 -13.52 -6.50
N LYS A 49 10.11 -14.19 -7.51
CA LYS A 49 11.03 -13.56 -8.47
C LYS A 49 10.35 -12.45 -9.28
N SER A 50 9.10 -12.65 -9.67
CA SER A 50 8.31 -11.64 -10.37
C SER A 50 8.18 -10.36 -9.53
N TRP A 51 7.83 -10.48 -8.25
CA TRP A 51 7.77 -9.32 -7.36
C TRP A 51 9.13 -8.71 -7.09
N GLN A 52 10.20 -9.51 -6.96
CA GLN A 52 11.55 -8.98 -6.86
C GLN A 52 11.92 -8.12 -8.07
N ASN A 53 11.58 -8.58 -9.29
CA ASN A 53 11.89 -7.82 -10.51
C ASN A 53 11.10 -6.50 -10.58
N GLN A 54 9.86 -6.48 -10.07
CA GLN A 54 9.03 -5.27 -10.07
C GLN A 54 9.40 -4.28 -8.96
N ILE A 55 9.80 -4.79 -7.79
CA ILE A 55 10.05 -3.99 -6.58
C ILE A 55 11.53 -3.62 -6.41
N GLY A 56 12.43 -4.36 -7.04
CA GLY A 56 13.88 -4.21 -6.91
C GLY A 56 14.48 -5.10 -5.81
N VAL A 57 15.79 -4.97 -5.63
CA VAL A 57 16.57 -5.85 -4.74
C VAL A 57 16.12 -5.82 -3.28
N ASN A 58 15.51 -4.70 -2.84
CA ASN A 58 14.92 -4.58 -1.50
C ASN A 58 13.69 -5.46 -1.27
N PHE A 59 13.20 -6.21 -2.26
CA PHE A 59 12.15 -7.21 -2.03
C PHE A 59 12.56 -8.27 -0.99
N ILE A 60 13.86 -8.52 -0.80
CA ILE A 60 14.36 -9.37 0.28
C ILE A 60 14.01 -8.76 1.65
N ASP A 61 14.19 -7.45 1.80
CA ASP A 61 13.96 -6.67 3.02
C ASP A 61 12.49 -6.30 3.24
N ILE A 62 11.63 -6.37 2.21
CA ILE A 62 10.25 -5.86 2.27
C ILE A 62 9.38 -6.49 3.35
N HIS A 63 9.79 -7.61 3.96
CA HIS A 63 9.11 -8.15 5.13
C HIS A 63 9.04 -7.14 6.28
N HIS A 64 10.03 -6.26 6.45
CA HIS A 64 9.97 -5.14 7.38
C HIS A 64 8.90 -4.12 6.97
N TYR A 65 8.89 -3.68 5.70
CA TYR A 65 7.86 -2.79 5.17
C TYR A 65 6.44 -3.38 5.36
N CYS A 66 6.25 -4.65 5.03
CA CYS A 66 4.99 -5.36 5.16
C CYS A 66 4.54 -5.52 6.60
N ALA A 67 5.46 -5.80 7.52
CA ALA A 67 5.09 -5.85 8.93
C ALA A 67 4.77 -4.47 9.50
N ALA A 68 5.45 -3.40 9.06
CA ALA A 68 5.10 -2.05 9.43
C ALA A 68 3.65 -1.72 9.02
N LEU A 69 3.26 -2.07 7.79
CA LEU A 69 1.86 -1.97 7.34
C LEU A 69 0.91 -2.76 8.23
N ASN A 70 1.26 -4.00 8.58
CA ASN A 70 0.41 -4.83 9.45
C ASN A 70 0.29 -4.24 10.87
N TYR A 71 1.37 -3.68 11.43
CA TYR A 71 1.32 -2.99 12.72
C TYR A 71 0.43 -1.75 12.68
N VAL A 72 0.45 -0.98 11.59
CA VAL A 72 -0.51 0.13 11.40
C VAL A 72 -1.95 -0.39 11.33
N ASN A 73 -2.20 -1.52 10.64
CA ASN A 73 -3.53 -2.13 10.63
C ASN A 73 -3.99 -2.55 12.05
N ARG A 74 -3.09 -3.14 12.84
CA ARG A 74 -3.37 -3.52 14.24
C ARG A 74 -3.59 -2.30 15.13
N TYR A 75 -2.88 -1.19 14.89
CA TYR A 75 -3.10 0.08 15.59
C TYR A 75 -4.57 0.55 15.46
N TRP A 76 -5.16 0.44 14.27
CA TRP A 76 -6.55 0.83 14.05
C TRP A 76 -7.57 -0.10 14.72
N GLY A 77 -7.20 -1.35 14.98
CA GLY A 77 -8.00 -2.32 15.74
C GLY A 77 -7.70 -2.37 17.24
N ALA A 78 -6.74 -1.58 17.73
CA ALA A 78 -6.26 -1.64 19.10
C ALA A 78 -7.31 -1.11 20.09
N ARG A 79 -7.44 -1.84 21.21
CA ARG A 79 -8.48 -1.61 22.23
C ARG A 79 -8.12 -0.49 23.19
N ASP A 80 -6.82 -0.31 23.46
CA ASP A 80 -6.32 0.68 24.40
C ASP A 80 -5.11 1.45 23.87
N ALA A 81 -4.73 2.52 24.59
CA ALA A 81 -3.63 3.40 24.21
C ALA A 81 -2.24 2.73 24.29
N ARG A 82 -2.09 1.71 25.15
CA ARG A 82 -0.83 0.98 25.31
C ARG A 82 -0.60 0.06 24.12
N GLU A 83 -1.62 -0.66 23.66
CA GLU A 83 -1.56 -1.43 22.42
C GLU A 83 -1.24 -0.53 21.22
N ARG A 84 -1.91 0.62 21.12
CA ARG A 84 -1.62 1.61 20.07
C ARG A 84 -0.16 2.05 20.09
N SER A 85 0.36 2.40 21.26
CA SER A 85 1.76 2.82 21.41
C SER A 85 2.71 1.70 21.02
N TYR A 86 2.45 0.47 21.47
CA TYR A 86 3.23 -0.71 21.09
C TYR A 86 3.26 -0.91 19.56
N TYR A 87 2.11 -0.83 18.90
CA TYR A 87 2.04 -1.02 17.45
C TYR A 87 2.72 0.11 16.68
N LEU A 88 2.61 1.36 17.12
CA LEU A 88 3.33 2.47 16.49
C LEU A 88 4.85 2.33 16.63
N GLU A 89 5.34 1.93 17.81
CA GLU A 89 6.77 1.68 18.05
C GLU A 89 7.31 0.54 17.16
N ARG A 90 6.53 -0.54 16.99
CA ARG A 90 6.92 -1.63 16.10
C ARG A 90 6.84 -1.22 14.62
N ALA A 91 5.86 -0.41 14.23
CA ALA A 91 5.74 0.09 12.86
C ALA A 91 6.91 1.02 12.49
N ILE A 92 7.25 1.98 13.37
CA ILE A 92 8.32 2.93 13.09
C ILE A 92 9.69 2.25 12.99
N GLY A 93 9.99 1.29 13.88
CA GLY A 93 11.25 0.55 13.83
C GLY A 93 11.44 -0.23 12.52
N ASN A 94 10.35 -0.77 11.98
CA ASN A 94 10.38 -1.48 10.70
C ASN A 94 10.53 -0.53 9.49
N TYR A 95 9.86 0.62 9.50
CA TYR A 95 10.08 1.63 8.47
C TYR A 95 11.50 2.22 8.52
N ASP A 96 12.06 2.42 9.72
CA ASP A 96 13.43 2.89 9.88
C ASP A 96 14.47 1.89 9.37
N TYR A 97 14.22 0.58 9.53
CA TYR A 97 15.04 -0.42 8.86
C TYR A 97 15.00 -0.24 7.34
N MET A 98 13.81 -0.12 6.76
CA MET A 98 13.65 0.03 5.32
C MET A 98 14.31 1.30 4.77
N VAL A 99 14.23 2.42 5.49
CA VAL A 99 14.92 3.67 5.11
C VAL A 99 16.44 3.52 5.17
N LYS A 100 16.97 2.69 6.06
CA LYS A 100 18.42 2.40 6.08
C LYS A 100 18.85 1.43 4.97
N ALA A 101 17.97 0.51 4.59
CA ALA A 101 18.26 -0.55 3.63
C ALA A 101 17.95 -0.15 2.18
N GLU A 102 17.11 0.87 1.95
CA GLU A 102 16.60 1.20 0.62
C GLU A 102 17.72 1.45 -0.40
N LYS A 103 17.54 0.90 -1.59
CA LYS A 103 18.37 1.08 -2.76
C LYS A 103 17.61 1.92 -3.80
N PRO A 104 18.32 2.58 -4.74
CA PRO A 104 17.68 3.45 -5.72
C PRO A 104 16.58 2.76 -6.55
N ASP A 105 16.70 1.46 -6.80
CA ASP A 105 15.74 0.64 -7.56
C ASP A 105 14.52 0.19 -6.74
N PHE A 106 14.45 0.50 -5.44
CA PHE A 106 13.28 0.15 -4.63
C PHE A 106 12.04 0.88 -5.15
N ALA A 107 11.07 0.13 -5.67
CA ALA A 107 9.90 0.73 -6.31
C ALA A 107 8.97 1.45 -5.32
N LEU A 108 9.00 1.08 -4.04
CA LEU A 108 8.07 1.59 -3.01
C LEU A 108 8.67 2.72 -2.16
N ARG A 109 9.70 3.42 -2.63
CA ARG A 109 10.36 4.47 -1.83
C ARG A 109 9.38 5.59 -1.45
N ALA A 110 8.62 6.11 -2.41
CA ALA A 110 7.64 7.16 -2.11
C ALA A 110 6.59 6.69 -1.09
N GLU A 111 6.10 5.46 -1.23
CA GLU A 111 5.15 4.83 -0.31
C GLU A 111 5.77 4.56 1.08
N LEU A 112 7.05 4.18 1.14
CA LEU A 112 7.81 4.00 2.38
C LEU A 112 7.81 5.30 3.20
N TYR A 113 8.23 6.42 2.61
CA TYR A 113 8.24 7.69 3.32
C TYR A 113 6.83 8.20 3.62
N SER A 114 5.87 8.02 2.70
CA SER A 114 4.47 8.37 2.94
C SER A 114 3.88 7.61 4.13
N ASN A 115 4.13 6.30 4.23
CA ASN A 115 3.59 5.50 5.32
C ASN A 115 4.35 5.73 6.64
N ARG A 116 5.67 5.95 6.60
CA ARG A 116 6.42 6.34 7.80
C ARG A 116 5.97 7.71 8.33
N GLY A 117 5.70 8.66 7.44
CA GLY A 117 5.12 9.95 7.79
C GLY A 117 3.77 9.83 8.49
N GLU A 118 2.91 8.89 8.05
CA GLU A 118 1.65 8.59 8.76
C GLU A 118 1.90 8.08 10.17
N VAL A 119 2.86 7.16 10.36
CA VAL A 119 3.23 6.67 11.70
C VAL A 119 3.71 7.82 12.59
N PHE A 120 4.59 8.70 12.09
CA PHE A 120 5.00 9.90 12.84
C PHE A 120 3.80 10.79 13.20
N LYS A 121 2.85 10.99 12.28
CA LYS A 121 1.62 11.75 12.57
C LYS A 121 0.82 11.11 13.70
N LEU A 122 0.62 9.79 13.67
CA LEU A 122 -0.09 9.04 14.70
C LEU A 122 0.64 9.05 16.06
N MET A 123 1.97 9.14 16.05
CA MET A 123 2.79 9.33 17.25
C MET A 123 2.80 10.77 17.80
N GLY A 124 2.07 11.70 17.18
CA GLY A 124 2.08 13.10 17.61
C GLY A 124 3.36 13.86 17.23
N ARG A 125 4.05 13.41 16.18
CA ARG A 125 5.32 13.97 15.67
C ARG A 125 5.10 14.63 14.29
N PRO A 126 4.34 15.74 14.21
CA PRO A 126 3.90 16.32 12.93
C PRO A 126 5.06 16.91 12.10
N GLY A 127 6.15 17.35 12.73
CA GLY A 127 7.32 17.89 12.01
C GLY A 127 8.02 16.80 11.20
N GLU A 128 8.29 15.66 11.82
CA GLU A 128 8.84 14.49 11.13
C GLU A 128 7.87 13.93 10.09
N ALA A 129 6.57 13.93 10.38
CA ALA A 129 5.55 13.51 9.42
C ALA A 129 5.59 14.34 8.13
N VAL A 130 5.57 15.68 8.24
CA VAL A 130 5.63 16.58 7.08
C VAL A 130 6.94 16.44 6.32
N LYS A 131 8.07 16.24 7.01
CA LYS A 131 9.37 15.97 6.37
C LYS A 131 9.29 14.72 5.49
N ASP A 132 8.76 13.63 6.02
CA ASP A 132 8.62 12.37 5.29
C ASP A 132 7.62 12.45 4.14
N PHE A 133 6.48 13.12 4.34
CA PHE A 133 5.51 13.35 3.27
C PHE A 133 6.10 14.18 2.12
N ASN A 134 6.85 15.24 2.44
CA ASN A 134 7.54 16.04 1.42
C ASN A 134 8.61 15.22 0.69
N HIS A 135 9.33 14.37 1.41
CA HIS A 135 10.30 13.48 0.77
C HIS A 135 9.60 12.48 -0.18
N ALA A 136 8.46 11.90 0.23
CA ALA A 136 7.65 11.06 -0.64
C ALA A 136 7.22 11.79 -1.92
N LEU A 137 6.77 13.05 -1.80
CA LEU A 137 6.39 13.88 -2.95
C LEU A 137 7.57 14.26 -3.85
N SER A 138 8.77 14.41 -3.30
CA SER A 138 9.98 14.64 -4.10
C SER A 138 10.35 13.43 -4.96
N ILE A 139 9.99 12.22 -4.52
CA ILE A 139 10.21 10.97 -5.27
C ILE A 139 9.06 10.74 -6.27
N ASN A 140 7.82 10.94 -5.83
CA ASN A 140 6.63 10.78 -6.66
C ASN A 140 5.63 11.91 -6.39
N PRO A 141 5.60 12.98 -7.22
CA PRO A 141 4.68 14.10 -7.06
C PRO A 141 3.22 13.72 -7.38
N ARG A 142 2.97 12.53 -7.94
CA ARG A 142 1.62 12.02 -8.20
C ARG A 142 1.11 11.12 -7.07
N LEU A 143 1.80 11.05 -5.94
CA LEU A 143 1.32 10.32 -4.78
C LEU A 143 0.28 11.16 -4.01
N LEU A 144 -0.98 10.74 -4.08
CA LEU A 144 -2.11 11.47 -3.50
C LEU A 144 -2.04 11.63 -1.97
N LYS A 145 -1.68 10.55 -1.25
CA LYS A 145 -1.78 10.47 0.21
C LYS A 145 -0.98 11.59 0.92
N PRO A 146 0.30 11.85 0.62
CA PRO A 146 1.07 12.93 1.24
C PRO A 146 0.40 14.30 1.22
N TYR A 147 -0.21 14.72 0.10
CA TYR A 147 -0.88 16.03 0.02
C TYR A 147 -2.02 16.16 1.03
N LEU A 148 -2.88 15.14 1.12
CA LEU A 148 -3.97 15.11 2.09
C LEU A 148 -3.46 15.11 3.52
N GLN A 149 -2.40 14.33 3.79
CA GLN A 149 -1.84 14.19 5.12
C GLN A 149 -1.13 15.46 5.61
N ILE A 150 -0.36 16.15 4.74
CA ILE A 150 0.25 17.44 5.06
C ILE A 150 -0.85 18.49 5.32
N ALA A 151 -1.90 18.52 4.50
CA ALA A 151 -3.02 19.41 4.71
C ALA A 151 -3.70 19.18 6.07
N ASP A 152 -3.93 17.92 6.45
CA ASP A 152 -4.48 17.56 7.76
C ASP A 152 -3.58 18.02 8.92
N VAL A 153 -2.26 17.85 8.79
CA VAL A 153 -1.30 18.34 9.79
C VAL A 153 -1.39 19.86 9.93
N HIS A 154 -1.48 20.59 8.82
CA HIS A 154 -1.60 22.05 8.85
C HIS A 154 -2.94 22.53 9.42
N VAL A 155 -4.05 21.85 9.12
CA VAL A 155 -5.36 22.13 9.72
C VAL A 155 -5.31 21.93 11.24
N ALA A 156 -4.74 20.82 11.71
CA ALA A 156 -4.56 20.57 13.14
C ALA A 156 -3.68 21.65 13.81
N GLY A 157 -2.68 22.15 13.08
CA GLY A 157 -1.84 23.30 13.47
C GLY A 157 -2.49 24.68 13.28
N LYS A 158 -3.80 24.76 13.00
CA LYS A 158 -4.57 25.99 12.74
C LYS A 158 -4.03 26.86 11.58
N SER A 159 -3.33 26.23 10.63
CA SER A 159 -2.76 26.89 9.46
C SER A 159 -3.52 26.50 8.20
N THR A 160 -4.78 26.95 8.09
CA THR A 160 -5.65 26.68 6.93
C THR A 160 -5.03 27.17 5.61
N THR A 161 -4.30 28.29 5.64
CA THR A 161 -3.59 28.82 4.46
C THR A 161 -2.58 27.81 3.91
N ARG A 162 -1.72 27.24 4.75
CA ARG A 162 -0.73 26.23 4.33
C ARG A 162 -1.39 24.93 3.88
N ALA A 163 -2.49 24.55 4.53
CA ALA A 163 -3.27 23.40 4.10
C ALA A 163 -3.86 23.62 2.70
N LEU A 164 -4.41 24.80 2.43
CA LEU A 164 -4.95 25.16 1.12
C LEU A 164 -3.85 25.16 0.05
N GLU A 165 -2.70 25.79 0.33
CA GLU A 165 -1.52 25.79 -0.55
C GLU A 165 -1.08 24.37 -0.93
N THR A 166 -1.02 23.46 0.06
CA THR A 166 -0.64 22.06 -0.15
C THR A 166 -1.61 21.35 -1.09
N VAL A 167 -2.92 21.49 -0.87
CA VAL A 167 -3.94 20.82 -1.70
C VAL A 167 -4.04 21.48 -3.08
N THR A 168 -3.79 22.79 -3.18
CA THR A 168 -3.64 23.50 -4.45
C THR A 168 -2.53 22.87 -5.28
N GLU A 169 -1.33 22.68 -4.71
CA GLU A 169 -0.23 22.01 -5.43
C GLU A 169 -0.60 20.56 -5.79
N GLY A 170 -1.20 19.82 -4.87
CA GLY A 170 -1.68 18.47 -5.16
C GLY A 170 -2.64 18.43 -6.35
N LEU A 171 -3.58 19.38 -6.46
CA LEU A 171 -4.50 19.47 -7.60
C LEU A 171 -3.80 19.79 -8.90
N ARG A 172 -2.69 20.52 -8.89
CA ARG A 172 -1.92 20.77 -10.10
C ARG A 172 -1.28 19.49 -10.63
N GLN A 173 -0.84 18.59 -9.74
CA GLN A 173 -0.26 17.29 -10.10
C GLN A 173 -1.32 16.23 -10.44
N LEU A 174 -2.49 16.33 -9.79
CA LEU A 174 -3.57 15.34 -9.81
C LEU A 174 -4.93 16.03 -10.01
N PRO A 175 -5.18 16.64 -11.17
CA PRO A 175 -6.34 17.51 -11.38
C PRO A 175 -7.69 16.78 -11.26
N ASP A 176 -7.72 15.49 -11.58
CA ASP A 176 -8.94 14.66 -11.52
C ASP A 176 -9.18 14.02 -10.14
N SER A 177 -8.31 14.27 -9.15
CA SER A 177 -8.46 13.71 -7.82
C SER A 177 -9.64 14.32 -7.08
N LYS A 178 -10.77 13.60 -7.06
CA LYS A 178 -11.98 13.99 -6.32
C LYS A 178 -11.71 14.28 -4.84
N ALA A 179 -10.77 13.54 -4.23
CA ALA A 179 -10.39 13.75 -2.83
C ALA A 179 -9.70 15.12 -2.62
N LEU A 180 -8.76 15.49 -3.50
CA LEU A 180 -8.12 16.80 -3.44
C LEU A 180 -9.08 17.92 -3.80
N GLN A 181 -9.95 17.72 -4.81
CA GLN A 181 -10.97 18.69 -5.19
C GLN A 181 -11.89 19.01 -4.01
N ARG A 182 -12.37 17.98 -3.30
CA ARG A 182 -13.18 18.14 -2.09
C ARG A 182 -12.42 18.89 -1.02
N ARG A 183 -11.21 18.44 -0.68
CA ARG A 183 -10.40 19.03 0.38
C ARG A 183 -10.05 20.50 0.09
N TYR A 184 -9.79 20.85 -1.17
CA TYR A 184 -9.52 22.21 -1.60
C TYR A 184 -10.72 23.14 -1.36
N LEU A 185 -11.92 22.70 -1.72
CA LEU A 185 -13.15 23.47 -1.50
C LEU A 185 -13.48 23.61 0.01
N GLU A 186 -13.29 22.55 0.80
CA GLU A 186 -13.44 22.60 2.27
C GLU A 186 -12.52 23.64 2.92
N LEU A 187 -11.32 23.82 2.37
CA LEU A 187 -10.32 24.77 2.86
C LEU A 187 -10.49 26.19 2.30
N GLY A 188 -11.57 26.47 1.56
CA GLY A 188 -11.90 27.80 1.04
C GLY A 188 -11.44 28.07 -0.40
N GLY A 189 -10.89 27.08 -1.08
CA GLY A 189 -10.61 27.14 -2.51
C GLY A 189 -11.88 27.32 -3.35
N LYS A 190 -11.75 27.89 -4.55
CA LYS A 190 -12.87 28.17 -5.47
C LYS A 190 -12.59 27.61 -6.86
N LYS A 191 -13.67 27.37 -7.62
CA LYS A 191 -13.61 27.00 -9.04
C LYS A 191 -13.30 28.25 -9.91
N PRO A 192 -12.67 28.09 -11.09
CA PRO A 192 -12.09 26.85 -11.62
C PRO A 192 -10.93 26.32 -10.76
N PHE A 193 -10.67 25.01 -10.81
CA PHE A 193 -9.55 24.43 -10.05
C PHE A 193 -8.19 24.95 -10.56
N PRO A 194 -7.13 24.88 -9.75
CA PRO A 194 -5.79 25.29 -10.16
C PRO A 194 -5.35 24.64 -11.47
N GLU A 195 -4.64 25.39 -12.30
CA GLU A 195 -4.16 24.88 -13.59
C GLU A 195 -3.24 23.67 -13.40
N PRO A 196 -3.52 22.54 -14.07
CA PRO A 196 -2.68 21.35 -14.00
C PRO A 196 -1.26 21.65 -14.46
N ILE A 197 -0.28 21.00 -13.86
CA ILE A 197 1.05 20.96 -14.43
C ILE A 197 0.97 20.03 -15.64
N VAL A 198 1.16 20.60 -16.83
CA VAL A 198 1.30 19.85 -18.08
C VAL A 198 2.68 19.17 -18.05
N THR A 199 2.82 18.13 -17.24
CA THR A 199 3.82 17.10 -17.50
C THR A 199 3.30 16.33 -18.70
N GLN A 200 4.07 16.25 -19.80
CA GLN A 200 3.72 15.44 -20.97
C GLN A 200 3.17 14.11 -20.48
N ALA A 201 1.85 13.97 -20.55
CA ALA A 201 1.21 12.67 -20.47
C ALA A 201 1.92 11.88 -21.56
N THR A 202 2.57 10.80 -21.16
CA THR A 202 3.05 9.77 -22.09
C THR A 202 2.03 9.67 -23.20
N GLU A 203 2.45 10.06 -24.41
CA GLU A 203 1.65 9.92 -25.61
C GLU A 203 1.02 8.54 -25.51
N THR A 204 -0.31 8.51 -25.47
CA THR A 204 -1.04 7.31 -25.79
C THR A 204 -0.56 6.93 -27.17
N VAL A 205 0.41 6.02 -27.24
CA VAL A 205 0.69 5.28 -28.45
C VAL A 205 -0.58 4.50 -28.68
N THR A 206 -1.44 5.08 -29.51
CA THR A 206 -2.51 4.35 -30.19
C THR A 206 -1.85 3.09 -30.72
N PRO A 207 -2.30 1.88 -30.34
CA PRO A 207 -1.82 0.68 -30.99
C PRO A 207 -2.17 0.84 -32.47
N GLN A 208 -1.15 1.12 -33.27
CA GLN A 208 -1.28 1.09 -34.72
C GLN A 208 -1.64 -0.36 -35.03
N ALA A 209 -2.86 -0.56 -35.51
CA ALA A 209 -3.39 -1.86 -35.88
C ALA A 209 -2.42 -2.52 -36.85
N ALA A 210 -1.62 -3.45 -36.34
CA ALA A 210 -0.84 -4.35 -37.17
C ALA A 210 -1.85 -5.26 -37.86
N ALA A 211 -1.89 -5.16 -39.19
CA ALA A 211 -2.78 -5.92 -40.03
C ALA A 211 -2.61 -7.42 -39.77
N VAL A 212 -3.68 -8.05 -39.29
CA VAL A 212 -3.76 -9.51 -39.18
C VAL A 212 -3.90 -10.06 -40.59
N THR A 213 -2.82 -10.63 -41.11
CA THR A 213 -2.87 -11.48 -42.29
C THR A 213 -3.65 -12.75 -41.96
N GLN A 214 -4.85 -12.86 -42.54
CA GLN A 214 -5.68 -14.06 -42.53
C GLN A 214 -4.99 -15.17 -43.35
N ALA A 215 -5.01 -16.39 -42.80
CA ALA A 215 -4.82 -17.64 -43.54
C ALA A 215 -5.99 -18.58 -43.19
N PRO A 216 -6.43 -19.44 -44.13
CA PRO A 216 -7.85 -19.68 -44.36
C PRO A 216 -8.45 -20.81 -43.52
N GLU A 217 -9.78 -20.71 -43.42
CA GLU A 217 -10.73 -21.61 -42.77
C GLU A 217 -10.58 -23.08 -43.19
N ALA A 218 -10.69 -23.98 -42.21
CA ALA A 218 -11.04 -25.37 -42.42
C ALA A 218 -12.40 -25.66 -41.76
N VAL A 219 -13.34 -26.07 -42.60
CA VAL A 219 -14.74 -26.40 -42.34
C VAL A 219 -14.86 -27.68 -41.53
N VAL A 220 -15.68 -27.68 -40.46
CA VAL A 220 -16.29 -28.89 -39.88
C VAL A 220 -17.72 -28.57 -39.47
N GLU A 221 -18.67 -29.38 -39.96
CA GLU A 221 -20.13 -29.31 -39.80
C GLU A 221 -20.66 -29.72 -38.40
N PRO A 222 -21.94 -29.43 -38.06
CA PRO A 222 -22.46 -29.46 -36.69
C PRO A 222 -23.26 -30.74 -36.34
N GLY A 223 -23.40 -31.00 -35.03
CA GLY A 223 -24.29 -32.02 -34.44
C GLY A 223 -24.81 -31.59 -33.06
N PRO A 224 -25.95 -32.13 -32.58
CA PRO A 224 -27.10 -31.29 -32.22
C PRO A 224 -27.37 -31.09 -30.71
N ASP A 225 -28.30 -30.17 -30.48
CA ASP A 225 -28.89 -29.65 -29.25
C ASP A 225 -29.29 -30.67 -28.16
N HIS A 226 -29.15 -30.23 -26.89
CA HIS A 226 -30.20 -30.45 -25.89
C HIS A 226 -30.35 -29.25 -24.93
N ALA A 227 -31.61 -28.95 -24.64
CA ALA A 227 -32.11 -27.76 -23.96
C ALA A 227 -32.05 -27.82 -22.42
N ALA A 228 -32.16 -26.62 -21.82
CA ALA A 228 -32.27 -26.24 -20.40
C ALA A 228 -33.63 -26.67 -19.75
N PRO A 229 -34.08 -26.22 -18.54
CA PRO A 229 -33.49 -25.30 -17.54
C PRO A 229 -33.74 -25.70 -16.05
N SER A 230 -33.20 -24.92 -15.08
CA SER A 230 -33.93 -24.62 -13.83
C SER A 230 -33.38 -23.37 -13.12
N VAL A 231 -34.30 -22.63 -12.49
CA VAL A 231 -34.18 -21.29 -11.90
C VAL A 231 -34.42 -21.40 -10.40
N SER A 232 -33.63 -20.70 -9.56
CA SER A 232 -34.10 -20.16 -8.26
C SER A 232 -33.20 -19.05 -7.69
N GLU A 233 -33.73 -17.83 -7.81
CA GLU A 233 -33.73 -16.60 -6.99
C GLU A 233 -32.71 -16.23 -5.87
N PRO A 234 -32.60 -14.92 -5.55
CA PRO A 234 -31.33 -14.28 -5.21
C PRO A 234 -31.12 -14.07 -3.70
N THR A 235 -29.88 -14.27 -3.26
CA THR A 235 -29.42 -13.76 -1.95
C THR A 235 -28.81 -12.38 -2.13
N LYS A 236 -29.24 -11.46 -1.26
CA LYS A 236 -28.89 -10.03 -1.23
C LYS A 236 -27.38 -9.87 -1.01
N ALA A 237 -26.64 -9.68 -2.10
CA ALA A 237 -25.22 -9.37 -2.05
C ALA A 237 -25.03 -7.95 -1.49
N THR A 238 -24.32 -7.86 -0.37
CA THR A 238 -23.72 -6.62 0.10
C THR A 238 -22.64 -6.25 -0.91
N GLU A 239 -22.73 -5.07 -1.52
CA GLU A 239 -21.72 -4.58 -2.47
C GLU A 239 -20.32 -4.69 -1.84
N PRO A 240 -19.38 -5.42 -2.47
CA PRO A 240 -18.00 -5.41 -2.02
C PRO A 240 -17.44 -4.00 -2.22
N GLN A 241 -16.78 -3.47 -1.19
CA GLN A 241 -16.06 -2.21 -1.32
C GLN A 241 -15.07 -2.30 -2.50
N PRO A 242 -15.00 -1.28 -3.36
CA PRO A 242 -14.21 -1.37 -4.58
C PRO A 242 -12.74 -1.64 -4.24
N ALA A 243 -12.20 -2.72 -4.83
CA ALA A 243 -10.82 -3.11 -4.66
C ALA A 243 -9.89 -1.96 -5.10
N ILE A 244 -9.00 -1.55 -4.21
CA ILE A 244 -7.93 -0.62 -4.53
C ILE A 244 -7.00 -1.34 -5.53
N GLY A 245 -7.01 -0.90 -6.80
CA GLY A 245 -6.09 -1.40 -7.83
C GLY A 245 -6.74 -2.01 -9.07
N THR A 246 -7.73 -1.36 -9.68
CA THR A 246 -8.23 -1.76 -11.01
C THR A 246 -7.21 -1.39 -12.10
N PRO A 247 -7.09 -2.19 -13.19
CA PRO A 247 -6.14 -1.95 -14.29
C PRO A 247 -6.28 -0.56 -14.95
N ASN A 248 -7.48 0.02 -14.92
CA ASN A 248 -7.77 1.34 -15.49
C ASN A 248 -7.49 2.50 -14.52
N ASN A 249 -6.92 2.24 -13.34
CA ASN A 249 -6.51 3.31 -12.44
C ASN A 249 -5.13 3.83 -12.88
N PRO A 250 -5.01 5.08 -13.36
CA PRO A 250 -3.73 5.65 -13.82
C PRO A 250 -2.71 5.85 -12.68
N TYR A 251 -3.11 5.56 -11.45
CA TYR A 251 -2.28 5.57 -10.23
C TYR A 251 -1.97 4.17 -9.70
N CYS A 252 -2.42 3.12 -10.39
CA CYS A 252 -2.17 1.74 -10.01
C CYS A 252 -0.76 1.32 -10.47
N ARG A 253 0.16 1.27 -9.51
CA ARG A 253 1.57 0.92 -9.73
C ARG A 253 1.82 -0.58 -9.82
N PHE A 254 0.93 -1.41 -9.25
CA PHE A 254 1.06 -2.87 -9.17
C PHE A 254 -0.27 -3.55 -9.50
N CYS A 255 -0.81 -3.30 -10.69
CA CYS A 255 -2.08 -3.90 -11.09
C CYS A 255 -1.90 -5.41 -11.31
N PRO A 256 -2.88 -6.24 -10.92
CA PRO A 256 -2.86 -7.65 -11.29
C PRO A 256 -2.88 -7.80 -12.82
N PRO A 257 -2.15 -8.78 -13.40
CA PRO A 257 -2.29 -9.08 -14.82
C PRO A 257 -3.73 -9.52 -15.13
N GLU A 258 -4.20 -9.20 -16.34
CA GLU A 258 -5.49 -9.66 -16.88
C GLU A 258 -5.58 -11.20 -16.95
#